data_AF-A0A2E0F7V7-F1
#
_entry.id   AF-A0A2E0F7V7-F1
#
_cell.length_a   1.000
_cell.length_b   1.000
_cell.length_c   1.000
_cell.angle_alpha   90.00
_cell.angle_beta   90.00
_cell.angle_gamma   90.00
#
_symmetry.space_group_name_H-M   'P 1'
#
loop_
_entity.id
_entity.type
_entity.pdbx_description
1 polymer ?
#
loop_
_entity_poly.entity_id
_entity_poly.type
_entity_poly.pdbx_seq_one_letter_code
_entity_poly.pdbx_strand_id
1 'polypeptide(L)'
;MDGFDVYKIYLAIKLHFTSDSYDYFKHNGKTTARLNTFTKRRDRYFFHKLSRSYSSSACVDYFVAGFIGSDTVWIGDVVGKSGQENYTRWQKRIESLSYVFENDCDTLLDFIEEKEIKFDDLFKVKKGQHPPLVKLYLANKITVESMVILNDILNYTKQFNKEIGETVIWPKKYKLLMNYKPFLKYNSTKMKMIIKKKINER
;
A
#
# COMPACT_ATOMS: atom_id res chain seq x y z
N MET A 1 -7.65 -21.26 14.62
CA MET A 1 -6.89 -20.04 14.94
C MET A 1 -7.55 -19.37 16.13
N ASP A 2 -6.79 -19.03 17.17
CA ASP A 2 -7.32 -18.29 18.33
C ASP A 2 -6.97 -16.78 18.26
N GLY A 3 -7.35 -16.01 19.28
CA GLY A 3 -7.02 -14.59 19.33
C GLY A 3 -5.52 -14.29 19.44
N PHE A 4 -4.74 -15.19 20.05
CA PHE A 4 -3.30 -15.02 20.16
C PHE A 4 -2.61 -15.26 18.80
N ASP A 5 -3.12 -16.20 18.00
CA ASP A 5 -2.69 -16.41 16.63
C ASP A 5 -2.92 -15.17 15.75
N VAL A 6 -4.11 -14.56 15.82
CA VAL A 6 -4.38 -13.31 15.09
C VAL A 6 -3.46 -12.18 15.56
N TYR A 7 -3.17 -12.11 16.86
CA TYR A 7 -2.21 -11.15 17.39
C TYR A 7 -0.79 -11.35 16.84
N LYS A 8 -0.33 -12.60 16.67
CA LYS A 8 0.95 -12.90 16.00
C LYS A 8 0.96 -12.39 14.56
N ILE A 9 -0.12 -12.58 13.81
CA ILE A 9 -0.25 -12.07 12.44
C ILE A 9 -0.17 -10.54 12.45
N TYR A 10 -0.96 -9.87 13.29
CA TYR A 10 -0.90 -8.42 13.44
C TYR A 10 0.52 -7.93 13.73
N LEU A 11 1.21 -8.57 14.68
CA LEU A 11 2.55 -8.17 15.06
C LEU A 11 3.54 -8.34 13.89
N ALA A 12 3.42 -9.43 13.13
CA ALA A 12 4.25 -9.68 11.95
C ALA A 12 4.05 -8.59 10.89
N ILE A 13 2.80 -8.26 10.57
CA ILE A 13 2.48 -7.21 9.60
C ILE A 13 2.93 -5.84 10.12
N LYS A 14 2.67 -5.53 11.39
CA LYS A 14 3.14 -4.29 12.02
C LYS A 14 4.65 -4.12 11.88
N LEU A 15 5.41 -5.14 12.27
CA LEU A 15 6.86 -5.09 12.21
C LEU A 15 7.34 -4.91 10.77
N HIS A 16 6.68 -5.55 9.80
CA HIS A 16 7.05 -5.38 8.39
C HIS A 16 6.89 -3.94 7.89
N PHE A 17 5.80 -3.28 8.27
CA PHE A 17 5.56 -1.89 7.84
C PHE A 17 6.34 -0.86 8.65
N THR A 18 6.70 -1.14 9.90
CA THR A 18 7.27 -0.14 10.82
C THR A 18 8.72 -0.34 11.19
N SER A 19 9.23 -1.58 11.22
CA SER A 19 10.64 -1.87 11.50
C SER A 19 11.51 -1.64 10.26
N ASP A 20 12.79 -1.36 10.47
CA ASP A 20 13.79 -1.39 9.39
C ASP A 20 14.42 -2.78 9.22
N SER A 21 14.31 -3.65 10.24
CA SER A 21 15.01 -4.94 10.30
C SER A 21 14.11 -6.16 10.08
N TYR A 22 12.79 -5.99 10.04
CA TYR A 22 11.86 -7.11 9.92
C TYR A 22 11.18 -7.16 8.54
N ASP A 23 11.24 -8.33 7.91
CA ASP A 23 10.56 -8.62 6.66
C ASP A 23 9.62 -9.82 6.84
N TYR A 24 8.33 -9.61 6.58
CA TYR A 24 7.30 -10.63 6.75
C TYR A 24 7.57 -11.89 5.92
N PHE A 25 8.02 -11.72 4.68
CA PHE A 25 8.22 -12.82 3.73
C PHE A 25 9.51 -13.57 4.05
N LYS A 26 10.59 -12.87 4.45
CA LYS A 26 11.84 -13.52 4.90
C LYS A 26 11.65 -14.36 6.16
N HIS A 27 10.83 -13.88 7.10
CA HIS A 27 10.56 -14.60 8.36
C HIS A 27 9.33 -15.51 8.29
N ASN A 28 8.68 -15.62 7.14
CA ASN A 28 7.45 -16.38 6.93
C ASN A 28 6.36 -16.08 8.00
N GLY A 29 6.19 -14.79 8.31
CA GLY A 29 5.23 -14.29 9.30
C GLY A 29 5.53 -14.63 10.77
N LYS A 30 6.70 -15.21 11.09
CA LYS A 30 7.04 -15.60 12.47
C LYS A 30 7.51 -14.41 13.29
N THR A 31 7.01 -14.33 14.53
CA THR A 31 7.42 -13.32 15.52
C THR A 31 7.67 -13.93 16.89
N THR A 32 8.38 -13.22 17.76
CA THR A 32 8.69 -13.64 19.14
C THR A 32 7.57 -13.32 20.15
N ALA A 33 6.32 -13.19 19.68
CA ALA A 33 5.18 -12.85 20.51
C ALA A 33 4.99 -13.86 21.67
N ARG A 34 4.72 -13.35 22.88
CA ARG A 34 4.48 -14.17 24.08
C ARG A 34 3.03 -14.10 24.50
N LEU A 35 2.44 -15.25 24.84
CA LEU A 35 1.06 -15.34 25.30
C LEU A 35 0.80 -14.45 26.53
N ASN A 36 1.73 -14.45 27.50
CA ASN A 36 1.65 -13.61 28.70
C ASN A 36 1.62 -12.11 28.39
N THR A 37 2.23 -11.68 27.28
CA THR A 37 2.14 -10.28 26.84
C THR A 37 0.78 -9.99 26.22
N PHE A 38 0.24 -10.93 25.44
CA PHE A 38 -1.08 -10.81 24.82
C PHE A 38 -2.21 -10.75 25.85
N THR A 39 -2.20 -11.61 26.87
CA THR A 39 -3.27 -11.67 27.88
C THR A 39 -3.41 -10.37 28.68
N LYS A 40 -2.31 -9.62 28.86
CA LYS A 40 -2.29 -8.31 29.53
C LYS A 40 -2.83 -7.17 28.68
N ARG A 41 -3.05 -7.37 27.37
CA ARG A 41 -3.53 -6.32 26.48
C ARG A 41 -5.01 -5.99 26.75
N ARG A 42 -5.33 -4.69 26.73
CA ARG A 42 -6.71 -4.18 26.87
C ARG A 42 -7.56 -4.44 25.62
N ASP A 43 -6.95 -4.47 24.45
CA ASP A 43 -7.59 -4.65 23.14
C ASP A 43 -7.66 -6.14 22.70
N ARG A 44 -7.32 -7.09 23.58
CA ARG A 44 -7.27 -8.54 23.23
C ARG A 44 -8.58 -9.08 22.65
N TYR A 45 -9.73 -8.55 23.09
CA TYR A 45 -11.06 -8.94 22.61
C TYR A 45 -11.20 -8.78 21.08
N PHE A 46 -10.56 -7.77 20.50
CA PHE A 46 -10.62 -7.56 19.06
C PHE A 46 -9.97 -8.71 18.27
N PHE A 47 -8.81 -9.17 18.72
CA PHE A 47 -8.13 -10.28 18.07
C PHE A 47 -8.96 -11.58 18.18
N HIS A 48 -9.64 -11.78 19.31
CA HIS A 48 -10.61 -12.86 19.44
C HIS A 48 -11.83 -12.71 18.50
N LYS A 49 -12.32 -11.48 18.30
CA LYS A 49 -13.41 -11.23 17.35
C LYS A 49 -12.98 -11.56 15.92
N LEU A 50 -11.82 -11.06 15.48
CA LEU A 50 -11.28 -11.38 14.16
C LEU A 50 -11.03 -12.88 13.98
N SER A 51 -10.54 -13.58 15.01
CA SER A 51 -10.27 -15.02 14.93
C SER A 51 -11.53 -15.86 14.71
N ARG A 52 -12.71 -15.32 15.00
CA ARG A 52 -14.01 -15.97 14.73
C ARG A 52 -14.59 -15.59 13.36
N SER A 53 -14.19 -14.46 12.80
CA SER A 53 -14.77 -13.91 11.56
C SER A 53 -13.91 -14.19 10.32
N TYR A 54 -12.60 -14.35 10.48
CA TYR A 54 -11.66 -14.38 9.36
C TYR A 54 -10.68 -15.54 9.45
N SER A 55 -10.29 -16.05 8.28
CA SER A 55 -9.16 -16.97 8.15
C SER A 55 -7.83 -16.25 8.44
N SER A 56 -6.74 -17.00 8.60
CA SER A 56 -5.41 -16.43 8.79
C SER A 56 -4.98 -15.53 7.61
N SER A 57 -5.30 -15.94 6.38
CA SER A 57 -5.00 -15.13 5.18
C SER A 57 -5.83 -13.85 5.13
N ALA A 58 -7.13 -13.93 5.43
CA ALA A 58 -7.98 -12.74 5.50
C ALA A 58 -7.54 -11.80 6.64
N CYS A 59 -7.01 -12.31 7.74
CA CYS A 59 -6.40 -11.48 8.78
C CYS A 59 -5.13 -10.76 8.29
N VAL A 60 -4.28 -11.41 7.49
CA VAL A 60 -3.13 -10.74 6.85
C VAL A 60 -3.62 -9.58 5.99
N ASP A 61 -4.56 -9.84 5.09
CA ASP A 61 -5.12 -8.84 4.18
C ASP A 61 -5.78 -7.68 4.95
N TYR A 62 -6.53 -8.01 6.02
CA TYR A 62 -7.16 -7.03 6.91
C TYR A 62 -6.14 -6.09 7.54
N PHE A 63 -5.04 -6.63 8.08
CA PHE A 63 -4.01 -5.80 8.67
C PHE A 63 -3.26 -5.00 7.61
N VAL A 64 -2.89 -5.59 6.48
CA VAL A 64 -2.25 -4.89 5.35
C VAL A 64 -3.08 -3.69 4.90
N ALA A 65 -4.40 -3.87 4.73
CA ALA A 65 -5.32 -2.80 4.37
C ALA A 65 -5.31 -1.64 5.37
N GLY A 66 -5.22 -1.94 6.68
CA GLY A 66 -5.10 -0.92 7.73
C GLY A 66 -3.79 -0.14 7.69
N PHE A 67 -2.67 -0.82 7.40
CA PHE A 67 -1.34 -0.20 7.34
C PHE A 67 -1.10 0.66 6.10
N ILE A 68 -1.78 0.39 4.98
CA ILE A 68 -1.67 1.22 3.78
C ILE A 68 -2.64 2.41 3.76
N GLY A 69 -3.73 2.34 4.52
CA GLY A 69 -4.79 3.36 4.56
C GLY A 69 -4.55 4.51 5.54
N SER A 70 -3.50 4.44 6.36
CA SER A 70 -3.20 5.44 7.39
C SER A 70 -1.73 5.86 7.37
N ASP A 71 -1.47 7.17 7.41
CA ASP A 71 -0.11 7.72 7.57
C ASP A 71 0.42 7.53 9.00
N THR A 72 -0.49 7.29 9.95
CA THR A 72 -0.20 6.96 11.34
C THR A 72 -0.70 5.57 11.67
N VAL A 73 0.19 4.68 12.08
CA VAL A 73 -0.19 3.35 12.58
C VAL A 73 -0.84 3.49 13.96
N TRP A 74 -2.11 3.87 14.00
CA TRP A 74 -2.88 3.78 15.22
C TRP A 74 -3.57 2.43 15.29
N ILE A 75 -3.36 1.71 16.41
CA ILE A 75 -3.98 0.40 16.63
C ILE A 75 -5.50 0.51 16.43
N GLY A 76 -6.16 1.57 16.90
CA GLY A 76 -7.61 1.74 16.77
C GLY A 76 -8.11 2.08 15.35
N ASP A 77 -7.23 2.46 14.42
CA ASP A 77 -7.58 2.61 13.00
C ASP A 77 -7.51 1.27 12.25
N VAL A 78 -6.72 0.35 12.78
CA VAL A 78 -6.60 -1.03 12.33
C VAL A 78 -7.58 -1.93 13.10
N VAL A 79 -8.02 -1.53 14.28
CA VAL A 79 -8.80 -2.32 15.23
C VAL A 79 -10.11 -1.61 15.55
N GLY A 80 -11.24 -2.12 15.06
CA GLY A 80 -12.57 -1.58 15.37
C GLY A 80 -13.41 -1.33 14.11
N LYS A 81 -14.31 -0.35 14.17
CA LYS A 81 -15.23 -0.01 13.07
C LYS A 81 -14.49 0.56 11.86
N SER A 82 -13.54 1.46 12.09
CA SER A 82 -12.64 2.03 11.08
C SER A 82 -11.84 0.94 10.34
N GLY A 83 -11.30 -0.03 11.08
CA GLY A 83 -10.55 -1.14 10.49
C GLY A 83 -11.38 -1.99 9.53
N GLN A 84 -12.65 -2.27 9.88
CA GLN A 84 -13.56 -2.99 9.00
C GLN A 84 -13.88 -2.20 7.72
N GLU A 85 -14.17 -0.90 7.84
CA GLU A 85 -14.45 -0.03 6.70
C GLU A 85 -13.23 0.07 5.77
N ASN A 86 -12.02 0.19 6.34
CA ASN A 86 -10.77 0.21 5.58
C ASN A 86 -10.53 -1.10 4.84
N TYR A 87 -10.72 -2.24 5.51
CA TYR A 87 -10.60 -3.55 4.86
C TYR A 87 -11.60 -3.73 3.74
N THR A 88 -12.87 -3.40 3.96
CA THR A 88 -13.90 -3.49 2.91
C THR A 88 -13.61 -2.57 1.73
N ARG A 89 -13.14 -1.34 1.97
CA ARG A 89 -12.71 -0.43 0.90
C ARG A 89 -11.55 -1.01 0.11
N TRP A 90 -10.57 -1.59 0.80
CA TRP A 90 -9.43 -2.23 0.17
C TRP A 90 -9.84 -3.45 -0.66
N GLN A 91 -10.67 -4.34 -0.13
CA GLN A 91 -11.18 -5.51 -0.86
C GLN A 91 -11.83 -5.10 -2.18
N LYS A 92 -12.72 -4.09 -2.14
CA LYS A 92 -13.34 -3.55 -3.37
C LYS A 92 -12.32 -3.06 -4.39
N ARG A 93 -11.25 -2.37 -3.95
CA ARG A 93 -10.17 -1.94 -4.86
C ARG A 93 -9.41 -3.12 -5.44
N ILE A 94 -9.08 -4.14 -4.65
CA ILE A 94 -8.35 -5.32 -5.12
C ILE A 94 -9.18 -6.16 -6.09
N GLU A 95 -10.47 -6.37 -5.80
CA GLU A 95 -11.41 -7.08 -6.68
C GLU A 95 -11.57 -6.38 -8.04
N SER A 96 -11.51 -5.05 -8.05
CA SER A 96 -11.62 -4.21 -9.26
C SER A 96 -10.29 -3.61 -9.72
N LEU A 97 -9.15 -4.19 -9.33
CA LEU A 97 -7.83 -3.54 -9.43
C LEU A 97 -7.48 -3.05 -10.83
N SER A 98 -7.77 -3.84 -11.88
CA SER A 98 -7.50 -3.40 -13.26
C SER A 98 -8.31 -2.17 -13.66
N TYR A 99 -9.56 -2.09 -13.21
CA TYR A 99 -10.43 -0.95 -13.52
C TYR A 99 -10.02 0.29 -12.71
N VAL A 100 -9.67 0.12 -11.43
CA VAL A 100 -9.09 1.21 -10.62
C VAL A 100 -7.81 1.74 -11.26
N PHE A 101 -6.93 0.83 -11.69
CA PHE A 101 -5.69 1.20 -12.36
C PHE A 101 -5.92 1.93 -13.69
N GLU A 102 -6.92 1.50 -14.46
CA GLU A 102 -7.33 2.16 -15.71
C GLU A 102 -7.81 3.59 -15.46
N ASN A 103 -8.67 3.80 -14.47
CA ASN A 103 -9.15 5.14 -14.08
C ASN A 103 -8.02 6.05 -13.55
N ASP A 104 -7.07 5.48 -12.78
CA ASP A 104 -5.89 6.21 -12.33
C ASP A 104 -5.00 6.61 -13.53
N CYS A 105 -4.91 5.77 -14.57
CA CYS A 105 -4.23 6.13 -15.81
C CYS A 105 -4.94 7.27 -16.55
N ASP A 106 -6.28 7.26 -16.63
CA ASP A 106 -7.04 8.37 -17.20
C ASP A 106 -6.78 9.67 -16.45
N THR A 107 -6.77 9.63 -15.11
CA THR A 107 -6.44 10.78 -14.26
C THR A 107 -5.05 11.35 -14.55
N LEU A 108 -4.07 10.47 -14.82
CA LEU A 108 -2.72 10.88 -15.19
C LEU A 108 -2.66 11.52 -16.57
N LEU A 109 -3.41 10.98 -17.55
CA LEU A 109 -3.47 11.52 -18.90
C LEU A 109 -4.22 12.85 -18.97
N ASP A 110 -5.32 12.99 -18.24
CA ASP A 110 -6.03 14.27 -18.09
C ASP A 110 -5.11 15.35 -17.54
N PHE A 111 -4.29 15.02 -16.54
CA PHE A 111 -3.29 15.93 -16.00
C PHE A 111 -2.21 16.30 -17.03
N ILE A 112 -1.78 15.35 -17.87
CA ILE A 112 -0.79 15.59 -18.93
C ILE A 112 -1.35 16.61 -19.93
N GLU A 113 -2.59 16.43 -20.36
CA GLU A 113 -3.27 17.34 -21.29
C GLU A 113 -3.51 18.71 -20.69
N GLU A 114 -4.06 18.78 -19.48
CA GLU A 114 -4.34 20.04 -18.79
C GLU A 114 -3.07 20.88 -18.58
N LYS A 115 -1.91 20.22 -18.39
CA LYS A 115 -0.62 20.89 -18.19
C LYS A 115 0.23 20.99 -19.46
N GLU A 116 -0.25 20.47 -20.58
CA GLU A 116 0.46 20.42 -21.87
C GLU A 116 1.89 19.85 -21.73
N ILE A 117 2.04 18.77 -20.97
CA ILE A 117 3.32 18.09 -20.75
C ILE A 117 3.39 16.77 -21.51
N LYS A 118 4.55 16.09 -21.52
CA LYS A 118 4.69 14.73 -22.06
C LYS A 118 4.52 13.70 -20.95
N PHE A 119 4.23 12.44 -21.34
CA PHE A 119 4.13 11.33 -20.38
C PHE A 119 5.34 11.22 -19.45
N ASP A 120 6.56 11.29 -20.00
CA ASP A 120 7.79 11.23 -19.22
C ASP A 120 7.92 12.36 -18.19
N ASP A 121 7.30 13.52 -18.43
CA ASP A 121 7.33 14.65 -17.51
C ASP A 121 6.59 14.36 -16.20
N LEU A 122 5.67 13.38 -16.16
CA LEU A 122 5.05 12.89 -14.92
C LEU A 122 6.09 12.39 -13.90
N PHE A 123 7.22 11.89 -14.39
CA PHE A 123 8.28 11.28 -13.59
C PHE A 123 9.49 12.22 -13.40
N LYS A 124 9.54 13.38 -14.05
CA LYS A 124 10.72 14.26 -13.95
C LYS A 124 10.75 15.02 -12.63
N VAL A 125 11.82 14.79 -11.87
CA VAL A 125 12.15 15.56 -10.67
C VAL A 125 12.79 16.89 -11.09
N LYS A 126 12.19 18.01 -10.68
CA LYS A 126 12.72 19.35 -10.98
C LYS A 126 13.20 20.00 -9.68
N LYS A 127 14.48 20.38 -9.62
CA LYS A 127 15.10 21.07 -8.47
C LYS A 127 14.86 20.35 -7.13
N GLY A 128 14.94 19.02 -7.13
CA GLY A 128 14.72 18.20 -5.94
C GLY A 128 13.28 18.11 -5.42
N GLN A 129 12.30 18.67 -6.13
CA GLN A 129 10.90 18.66 -5.72
C GLN A 129 10.15 17.40 -6.16
N HIS A 130 9.03 17.10 -5.49
CA HIS A 130 8.15 16.02 -5.89
C HIS A 130 7.70 16.14 -7.36
N PRO A 131 7.89 15.09 -8.18
CA PRO A 131 7.40 15.06 -9.55
C PRO A 131 5.86 14.99 -9.58
N PRO A 132 5.21 15.30 -10.72
CA PRO A 132 3.75 15.31 -10.82
C PRO A 132 3.07 14.03 -10.31
N LEU A 133 3.63 12.86 -10.63
CA LEU A 133 3.11 11.58 -10.15
C LEU A 133 3.00 11.53 -8.61
N VAL A 134 4.05 11.96 -7.91
CA VAL A 134 4.06 11.99 -6.44
C VAL A 134 3.06 13.01 -5.91
N LYS A 135 2.92 14.17 -6.55
CA LYS A 135 1.95 15.19 -6.14
C LYS A 135 0.51 14.66 -6.25
N LEU A 136 0.16 13.98 -7.34
CA LEU A 136 -1.16 13.37 -7.54
C LEU A 136 -1.43 12.27 -6.52
N TYR A 137 -0.42 11.44 -6.22
CA TYR A 137 -0.53 10.43 -5.17
C TYR A 137 -0.76 11.06 -3.78
N LEU A 138 0.00 12.09 -3.42
CA LEU A 138 -0.17 12.80 -2.15
C LEU A 138 -1.51 13.52 -2.05
N ALA A 139 -2.09 13.93 -3.17
CA ALA A 139 -3.42 14.50 -3.26
C ALA A 139 -4.54 13.44 -3.28
N ASN A 140 -4.21 12.15 -3.09
CA ASN A 140 -5.13 11.01 -3.17
C ASN A 140 -5.91 10.92 -4.50
N LYS A 141 -5.31 11.42 -5.59
CA LYS A 141 -5.91 11.35 -6.94
C LYS A 141 -5.66 10.02 -7.63
N ILE A 142 -4.59 9.33 -7.23
CA ILE A 142 -4.27 7.97 -7.66
C ILE A 142 -3.98 7.10 -6.43
N THR A 143 -4.15 5.80 -6.59
CA THR A 143 -4.03 4.84 -5.51
C THR A 143 -2.59 4.38 -5.25
N VAL A 144 -2.35 3.83 -4.06
CA VAL A 144 -1.04 3.23 -3.70
C VAL A 144 -0.77 2.00 -4.56
N GLU A 145 -1.81 1.25 -4.91
CA GLU A 145 -1.74 0.11 -5.81
C GLU A 145 -1.22 0.55 -7.20
N SER A 146 -1.75 1.63 -7.77
CA SER A 146 -1.28 2.18 -9.05
C SER A 146 0.17 2.66 -8.99
N MET A 147 0.59 3.28 -7.88
CA MET A 147 1.99 3.65 -7.68
C MET A 147 2.92 2.43 -7.69
N VAL A 148 2.52 1.33 -7.03
CA VAL A 148 3.27 0.06 -7.05
C VAL A 148 3.33 -0.53 -8.46
N ILE A 149 2.20 -0.60 -9.16
CA ILE A 149 2.10 -1.17 -10.51
C ILE A 149 2.95 -0.37 -11.50
N LEU A 150 2.83 0.96 -11.51
CA LEU A 150 3.65 1.83 -12.36
C LEU A 150 5.14 1.66 -12.07
N ASN A 151 5.52 1.49 -10.80
CA ASN A 151 6.92 1.27 -10.45
C ASN A 151 7.41 -0.11 -10.88
N ASP A 152 6.58 -1.13 -10.85
CA ASP A 152 6.97 -2.47 -11.35
C ASP A 152 7.24 -2.45 -12.86
N ILE A 153 6.47 -1.64 -13.61
CA ILE A 153 6.58 -1.54 -15.07
C ILE A 153 7.70 -0.59 -15.51
N LEU A 154 7.81 0.58 -14.87
CA LEU A 154 8.67 1.70 -15.31
C LEU A 154 9.88 1.91 -14.40
N ASN A 155 9.88 1.33 -13.20
CA ASN A 155 10.97 1.41 -12.24
C ASN A 155 11.41 2.87 -11.90
N TYR A 156 10.45 3.79 -11.83
CA TYR A 156 10.67 5.22 -11.61
C TYR A 156 11.26 5.54 -10.22
N THR A 157 11.02 4.69 -9.20
CA THR A 157 11.45 4.98 -7.82
C THR A 157 12.97 5.09 -7.68
N LYS A 158 13.75 4.41 -8.54
CA LYS A 158 15.23 4.55 -8.55
C LYS A 158 15.67 5.98 -8.83
N GLN A 159 15.03 6.64 -9.80
CA GLN A 159 15.29 8.04 -10.11
C GLN A 159 14.85 8.94 -8.95
N PHE A 160 13.65 8.72 -8.43
CA PHE A 160 13.09 9.56 -7.37
C PHE A 160 13.95 9.52 -6.10
N ASN A 161 14.44 8.35 -5.71
CA ASN A 161 15.31 8.18 -4.55
C ASN A 161 16.67 8.90 -4.68
N LYS A 162 17.12 9.16 -5.91
CA LYS A 162 18.37 9.88 -6.18
C LYS A 162 18.14 11.39 -6.28
N GLU A 163 17.04 11.80 -6.90
CA GLU A 163 16.85 13.17 -7.34
C GLU A 163 15.96 14.00 -6.42
N ILE A 164 15.01 13.39 -5.68
CA ILE A 164 14.17 14.11 -4.73
C ILE A 164 15.05 14.53 -3.54
N GLY A 165 15.12 15.84 -3.29
CA GLY A 165 15.91 16.41 -2.19
C GLY A 165 15.18 16.44 -0.86
N GLU A 166 13.86 16.25 -0.87
CA GLU A 166 13.03 16.14 0.33
C GLU A 166 13.28 14.81 1.07
N THR A 167 13.51 14.87 2.38
CA THR A 167 14.02 13.72 3.16
C THR A 167 13.03 13.10 4.14
N VAL A 168 11.76 13.53 4.17
CA VAL A 168 10.77 13.15 5.19
C VAL A 168 9.57 12.42 4.57
N ILE A 169 8.91 12.99 3.56
CA ILE A 169 7.67 12.50 2.97
C ILE A 169 7.98 11.39 1.95
N TRP A 170 8.80 11.67 0.94
CA TRP A 170 9.09 10.70 -0.11
C TRP A 170 9.71 9.41 0.43
N PRO A 171 10.73 9.43 1.33
CA PRO A 171 11.28 8.21 1.90
C PRO A 171 10.24 7.34 2.61
N LYS A 172 9.29 7.95 3.34
CA LYS A 172 8.20 7.23 4.01
C LYS A 172 7.25 6.59 3.00
N LYS A 173 6.85 7.32 1.95
CA LYS A 173 5.99 6.80 0.90
C LYS A 173 6.67 5.70 0.09
N TYR A 174 7.96 5.86 -0.25
CA TYR A 174 8.75 4.83 -0.89
C TYR A 174 8.81 3.55 -0.05
N LYS A 175 9.11 3.67 1.25
CA LYS A 175 9.12 2.51 2.17
C LYS A 175 7.75 1.81 2.20
N LEU A 176 6.66 2.58 2.26
CA LEU A 176 5.30 2.04 2.20
C LEU A 176 5.06 1.25 0.89
N LEU A 177 5.42 1.81 -0.26
CA LEU A 177 5.26 1.17 -1.57
C LEU A 177 6.04 -0.15 -1.64
N MET A 178 7.28 -0.17 -1.14
CA MET A 178 8.13 -1.37 -1.19
C MET A 178 7.64 -2.45 -0.23
N ASN A 179 7.20 -2.08 0.97
CA ASN A 179 6.63 -3.01 1.93
C ASN A 179 5.27 -3.54 1.47
N TYR A 180 4.49 -2.73 0.75
CA TYR A 180 3.18 -3.18 0.26
C TYR A 180 3.27 -4.07 -0.98
N LYS A 181 4.21 -3.80 -1.90
CA LYS A 181 4.40 -4.55 -3.15
C LYS A 181 4.27 -6.07 -3.03
N PRO A 182 4.95 -6.77 -2.10
CA PRO A 182 4.88 -8.24 -2.03
C PRO A 182 3.52 -8.81 -1.59
N PHE A 183 2.61 -7.99 -1.04
CA PHE A 183 1.23 -8.40 -0.72
C PHE A 183 0.27 -8.20 -1.90
N LEU A 184 0.63 -7.38 -2.90
CA LEU A 184 -0.24 -7.04 -4.01
C LEU A 184 -0.09 -8.06 -5.15
N LYS A 185 -1.17 -8.77 -5.48
CA LYS A 185 -1.22 -9.74 -6.59
C LYS A 185 -1.96 -9.15 -7.79
N TYR A 186 -1.34 -9.17 -8.96
CA TYR A 186 -1.94 -8.68 -10.20
C TYR A 186 -1.26 -9.26 -11.44
N ASN A 187 -1.92 -9.15 -12.60
CA ASN A 187 -1.36 -9.54 -13.89
C ASN A 187 -0.59 -8.36 -14.51
N SER A 188 0.75 -8.38 -14.41
CA SER A 188 1.63 -7.31 -14.91
C SER A 188 1.45 -7.07 -16.42
N THR A 189 1.29 -8.12 -17.22
CA THR A 189 1.02 -8.01 -18.67
C THR A 189 -0.27 -7.23 -18.93
N LYS A 190 -1.35 -7.54 -18.21
CA LYS A 190 -2.63 -6.83 -18.32
C LYS A 190 -2.48 -5.34 -17.99
N MET A 191 -1.81 -5.01 -16.88
CA MET A 191 -1.59 -3.61 -16.49
C MET A 191 -0.75 -2.85 -17.52
N LYS A 192 0.28 -3.48 -18.08
CA LYS A 192 1.09 -2.90 -19.16
C LYS A 192 0.26 -2.63 -20.43
N MET A 193 -0.66 -3.54 -20.77
CA MET A 193 -1.56 -3.34 -21.92
C MET A 193 -2.52 -2.17 -21.70
N ILE A 194 -3.02 -1.97 -20.47
CA ILE A 194 -3.88 -0.83 -20.12
C ILE A 194 -3.15 0.49 -20.42
N ILE A 195 -1.92 0.66 -19.91
CA ILE A 195 -1.12 1.88 -20.14
C ILE A 195 -0.95 2.13 -21.65
N LYS A 196 -0.53 1.11 -22.41
CA LYS A 196 -0.31 1.24 -23.85
C LYS A 196 -1.58 1.62 -24.61
N LYS A 197 -2.70 0.97 -24.28
CA LYS A 197 -4.00 1.25 -24.89
C LYS A 197 -4.38 2.70 -24.65
N LYS A 198 -4.34 3.16 -23.39
CA LYS A 198 -4.72 4.51 -23.00
C LYS A 198 -3.86 5.59 -23.64
N ILE A 199 -2.55 5.38 -23.75
CA ILE A 199 -1.64 6.32 -24.43
C ILE A 199 -1.94 6.40 -25.94
N ASN A 200 -2.35 5.31 -26.58
CA ASN A 200 -2.63 5.29 -28.02
C ASN A 200 -4.02 5.84 -28.38
N GLU A 201 -4.95 5.89 -27.43
CA GLU A 201 -6.31 6.41 -27.63
C GLU A 201 -6.39 7.94 -27.54
N ARG A 202 -5.30 8.61 -27.18
CA ARG A 202 -5.16 10.06 -27.05
C ARG A 202 -4.15 10.59 -28.05
#